data_AF-A0A819EXB7-F1
#
_entry.id   AF-A0A819EXB7-F1
#
_cell.length_a   1.000
_cell.length_b   1.000
_cell.length_c   1.000
_cell.angle_alpha   90.00
_cell.angle_beta   90.00
_cell.angle_gamma   90.00
#
_symmetry.space_group_name_H-M   'P 1'
#
loop_
_entity.id
_entity.type
_entity.pdbx_description
1 polymer ?
#
loop_
_entity_poly.entity_id
_entity_poly.type
_entity_poly.pdbx_seq_one_letter_code
_entity_poly.pdbx_strand_id
1 'polypeptide(L)'
;PSDIDKLQTRLSDDKNTLSTIWKRINDKRLPPIPKSVLSNYFDVLLDYYETITSNKILLNQIGKNLLYLLQLVNNEQTKSNILNRLKQYHVILNEQIENDKFCQVDLSFILFLKLIAHLYPTSDFLHPITTPAITLLVQAINHCSLKSLGSCRQVLFLIDLIKQWISRSHRYVPEIIVLLIKLIQLACPIEKSQYFISSSSKQIENNQLLVLKKNIDLSNSIKLTIFDTNDLDDNNDSHRATILQTYLNHLIDFLQIYESLSAIVEIAEPFKSFLVTIADTTKCSQISSQCREILNLIDTIQTTCLTNRKHLEQGKEQAKMLKLFEPRFGPVYEGKKNSRLPKEYNERLRLRRKYKREHKSVTRALVLDTEFIAREELKQQVEKDTQRKRKVKDIQAQLSMQEGEYRKLQKTK
;
A
#
# COMPACT_ATOMS: atom_id res chain seq x y z
N PRO A 1 -29.54 36.66 -12.35
CA PRO A 1 -29.14 37.87 -13.11
C PRO A 1 -28.14 38.72 -12.33
N SER A 2 -28.40 38.99 -11.05
CA SER A 2 -27.49 39.71 -10.14
C SER A 2 -26.12 39.04 -9.90
N ASP A 3 -26.03 37.71 -9.97
CA ASP A 3 -24.77 36.99 -9.72
C ASP A 3 -23.92 36.82 -10.98
N ILE A 4 -24.53 36.92 -12.17
CA ILE A 4 -23.81 36.87 -13.45
C ILE A 4 -22.99 38.16 -13.63
N ASP A 5 -23.54 39.31 -13.23
CA ASP A 5 -22.85 40.62 -13.31
C ASP A 5 -21.68 40.70 -12.29
N LYS A 6 -21.80 40.04 -11.13
CA LYS A 6 -20.70 39.88 -10.16
C LYS A 6 -19.60 38.92 -10.64
N LEU A 7 -19.96 37.92 -11.45
CA LEU A 7 -18.99 37.01 -12.08
C LEU A 7 -18.30 37.65 -13.29
N GLN A 8 -18.98 38.53 -14.01
CA GLN A 8 -18.40 39.32 -15.11
C GLN A 8 -17.41 40.38 -14.60
N THR A 9 -17.66 41.00 -13.44
CA THR A 9 -16.76 42.02 -12.86
C THR A 9 -15.42 41.47 -12.34
N ARG A 10 -15.31 40.15 -12.07
CA ARG A 10 -14.03 39.48 -11.73
C ARG A 10 -13.16 39.21 -12.96
N LEU A 11 -13.72 39.21 -14.17
CA LEU A 11 -12.99 39.20 -15.42
C LEU A 11 -12.65 40.65 -15.76
N SER A 12 -11.54 41.15 -15.24
CA SER A 12 -10.99 42.45 -15.62
C SER A 12 -10.71 42.44 -17.13
N ASP A 13 -11.68 42.90 -17.92
CA ASP A 13 -11.59 43.56 -19.22
C ASP A 13 -12.88 43.32 -20.01
N ASP A 14 -13.60 44.39 -20.31
CA ASP A 14 -14.87 44.48 -21.06
C ASP A 14 -14.83 43.91 -22.51
N LYS A 15 -13.80 43.15 -22.88
CA LYS A 15 -13.63 42.49 -24.19
C LYS A 15 -13.67 40.96 -24.15
N ASN A 16 -13.76 40.35 -22.96
CA ASN A 16 -13.73 38.89 -22.79
C ASN A 16 -14.96 38.38 -22.02
N THR A 17 -16.15 38.43 -22.64
CA THR A 17 -17.32 37.72 -22.09
C THR A 17 -17.04 36.21 -22.03
N LEU A 18 -17.61 35.48 -21.05
CA LEU A 18 -17.43 34.03 -20.89
C LEU A 18 -17.60 33.26 -22.22
N SER A 19 -18.54 33.71 -23.06
CA SER A 19 -18.80 33.14 -24.39
C SER A 19 -17.68 33.42 -25.41
N THR A 20 -17.01 34.58 -25.36
CA THR A 20 -15.88 34.90 -26.25
C THR A 20 -14.62 34.13 -25.87
N ILE A 21 -14.35 33.91 -24.58
CA ILE A 21 -13.24 33.07 -24.13
C ILE A 21 -13.47 31.63 -24.59
N TRP A 22 -14.68 31.09 -24.41
CA TRP A 22 -15.01 29.74 -24.87
C TRP A 22 -14.95 29.58 -26.39
N LYS A 23 -15.40 30.60 -27.15
CA LYS A 23 -15.22 30.65 -28.61
C LYS A 23 -13.74 30.64 -29.02
N ARG A 24 -12.89 31.43 -28.34
CA ARG A 24 -11.44 31.43 -28.59
C ARG A 24 -10.75 30.13 -28.24
N ILE A 25 -11.23 29.42 -27.22
CA ILE A 25 -10.71 28.11 -26.81
C ILE A 25 -11.02 27.04 -27.87
N ASN A 26 -12.20 27.10 -28.50
CA ASN A 26 -12.60 26.16 -29.54
C ASN A 26 -11.97 26.47 -30.91
N ASP A 27 -11.70 27.74 -31.19
CA ASP A 27 -11.08 28.19 -32.45
C ASP A 27 -9.55 28.04 -32.41
N LYS A 28 -9.05 26.89 -32.90
CA LYS A 28 -7.60 26.58 -33.05
C LYS A 28 -6.79 27.60 -33.89
N ARG A 29 -7.46 28.57 -34.53
CA ARG A 29 -6.87 29.60 -35.41
C ARG A 29 -6.41 30.85 -34.64
N LEU A 30 -6.85 31.01 -33.39
CA LEU A 30 -6.54 32.18 -32.57
C LEU A 30 -5.29 31.93 -31.70
N PRO A 31 -4.53 32.99 -31.32
CA PRO A 31 -3.32 32.85 -30.52
C PRO A 31 -3.63 32.21 -29.15
N PRO A 32 -2.72 31.39 -28.61
CA PRO A 32 -2.94 30.69 -27.35
C PRO A 32 -3.12 31.69 -26.20
N ILE A 33 -4.21 31.54 -25.46
CA ILE A 33 -4.53 32.36 -24.27
C ILE A 33 -3.50 32.05 -23.17
N PRO A 34 -3.02 33.05 -22.41
CA PRO A 34 -2.13 32.81 -21.29
C PRO A 34 -2.78 31.89 -20.24
N LYS A 35 -1.98 30.96 -19.70
CA LYS A 35 -2.44 29.96 -18.73
C LYS A 35 -3.05 30.57 -17.45
N SER A 36 -2.63 31.77 -17.05
CA SER A 36 -3.18 32.50 -15.90
C SER A 36 -4.63 32.92 -16.11
N VAL A 37 -4.95 33.47 -17.30
CA VAL A 37 -6.33 33.86 -17.66
C VAL A 37 -7.23 32.64 -17.75
N LEU A 38 -6.72 31.52 -18.27
CA LEU A 38 -7.45 30.26 -18.30
C LEU A 38 -7.71 29.70 -16.89
N SER A 39 -6.77 29.87 -15.95
CA SER A 39 -6.98 29.50 -14.54
C SER A 39 -8.09 30.34 -13.91
N ASN A 40 -8.05 31.67 -14.08
CA ASN A 40 -9.10 32.55 -13.55
C ASN A 40 -10.48 32.25 -14.17
N TYR A 41 -10.51 31.92 -15.46
CA TYR A 41 -11.73 31.51 -16.15
C TYR A 41 -12.27 30.17 -15.60
N PHE A 42 -11.39 29.22 -15.30
CA PHE A 42 -11.77 27.97 -14.65
C PHE A 42 -12.42 28.24 -13.28
N ASP A 43 -11.86 29.14 -12.49
CA ASP A 43 -12.39 29.49 -11.17
C ASP A 43 -13.78 30.15 -11.26
N VAL A 44 -13.97 31.09 -12.18
CA VAL A 44 -15.27 31.74 -12.41
C VAL A 44 -16.32 30.74 -12.91
N LEU A 45 -15.93 29.79 -13.75
CA LEU A 45 -16.84 28.72 -14.20
C LEU A 45 -17.18 27.73 -13.09
N LEU A 46 -16.24 27.44 -12.19
CA LEU A 46 -16.48 26.61 -11.01
C LEU A 46 -17.47 27.29 -10.07
N ASP A 47 -17.29 28.59 -9.79
CA ASP A 47 -18.24 29.39 -9.03
C ASP A 47 -19.63 29.40 -9.69
N TYR A 48 -19.66 29.55 -11.02
CA TYR A 48 -20.92 29.52 -11.77
C TYR A 48 -21.60 28.14 -11.70
N TYR A 49 -20.84 27.05 -11.75
CA TYR A 49 -21.36 25.70 -11.62
C TYR A 49 -22.06 25.47 -10.27
N GLU A 50 -21.49 25.98 -9.18
CA GLU A 50 -22.10 25.91 -7.84
C GLU A 50 -23.42 26.68 -7.76
N THR A 51 -23.55 27.80 -8.49
CA THR A 51 -24.79 28.61 -8.52
C THR A 51 -25.89 28.03 -9.39
N ILE A 52 -25.56 27.25 -10.43
CA ILE A 52 -26.56 26.65 -11.31
C ILE A 52 -27.11 25.38 -10.68
N THR A 53 -28.24 25.52 -10.02
CA THR A 53 -28.92 24.41 -9.35
C THR A 53 -30.18 23.94 -10.07
N SER A 54 -30.51 24.44 -11.28
CA SER A 54 -31.82 24.14 -11.89
C SER A 54 -31.76 23.43 -13.25
N ASN A 55 -30.74 23.70 -14.08
CA ASN A 55 -30.71 23.26 -15.47
C ASN A 55 -29.74 22.09 -15.72
N LYS A 56 -30.26 20.86 -15.74
CA LYS A 56 -29.50 19.60 -15.97
C LYS A 56 -28.63 19.62 -17.23
N ILE A 57 -29.16 20.14 -18.35
CA ILE A 57 -28.45 20.17 -19.64
C ILE A 57 -27.23 21.09 -19.58
N LEU A 58 -27.41 22.28 -19.00
CA LEU A 58 -26.35 23.28 -18.85
C LEU A 58 -25.25 22.77 -17.91
N LEU A 59 -25.65 22.10 -16.83
CA LEU A 59 -24.74 21.49 -15.85
C LEU A 59 -23.80 20.45 -16.49
N ASN A 60 -24.36 19.60 -17.37
CA ASN A 60 -23.58 18.61 -18.10
C ASN A 60 -22.64 19.25 -19.13
N GLN A 61 -23.05 20.34 -19.78
CA GLN A 61 -22.19 21.08 -20.71
C GLN A 61 -21.04 21.78 -19.99
N ILE A 62 -21.32 22.44 -18.86
CA ILE A 62 -20.29 23.10 -18.05
C ILE A 62 -19.32 22.08 -17.48
N GLY A 63 -19.80 20.93 -16.97
CA GLY A 63 -18.92 19.86 -16.49
C GLY A 63 -17.95 19.36 -17.58
N LYS A 64 -18.42 19.18 -18.82
CA LYS A 64 -17.55 18.83 -19.96
C LYS A 64 -16.55 19.94 -20.29
N ASN A 65 -16.97 21.19 -20.25
CA ASN A 65 -16.10 22.34 -20.49
C ASN A 65 -15.02 22.45 -19.42
N LEU A 66 -15.34 22.22 -18.14
CA LEU A 66 -14.39 22.21 -17.04
C LEU A 66 -13.36 21.08 -17.19
N LEU A 67 -13.81 19.89 -17.62
CA LEU A 67 -12.89 18.79 -17.92
C LEU A 67 -11.92 19.15 -19.05
N TYR A 68 -12.42 19.75 -20.13
CA TYR A 68 -11.59 20.21 -21.24
C TYR A 68 -10.58 21.28 -20.81
N LEU A 69 -11.00 22.24 -19.98
CA LEU A 69 -10.13 23.26 -19.42
C LEU A 69 -9.03 22.68 -18.53
N LEU A 70 -9.35 21.67 -17.71
CA LEU A 70 -8.33 21.02 -16.88
C LEU A 70 -7.27 20.33 -17.72
N GLN A 71 -7.66 19.66 -18.81
CA GLN A 71 -6.70 19.02 -19.73
C GLN A 71 -5.72 20.05 -20.33
N LEU A 72 -6.17 21.28 -20.57
CA LEU A 72 -5.34 22.36 -21.12
C LEU A 72 -4.47 23.04 -20.05
N VAL A 73 -5.01 23.21 -18.85
CA VAL A 73 -4.43 24.10 -17.84
C VAL A 73 -3.58 23.33 -16.83
N ASN A 74 -3.99 22.15 -16.35
CA ASN A 74 -3.28 21.27 -15.40
C ASN A 74 -2.25 21.97 -14.45
N ASN A 75 -2.64 23.12 -13.89
CA ASN A 75 -1.76 23.99 -13.11
C ASN A 75 -1.94 23.69 -11.60
N GLU A 76 -0.96 24.09 -10.80
CA GLU A 76 -1.05 24.01 -9.33
C GLU A 76 -2.15 24.94 -8.77
N GLN A 77 -2.42 26.07 -9.45
CA GLN A 77 -3.42 27.05 -9.04
C GLN A 77 -4.84 26.46 -9.02
N THR A 78 -5.27 25.78 -10.08
CA THR A 78 -6.61 25.17 -10.15
C THR A 78 -6.78 24.08 -9.10
N LYS A 79 -5.74 23.27 -8.86
CA LYS A 79 -5.72 22.27 -7.78
C LYS A 79 -5.87 22.95 -6.41
N SER A 80 -5.13 24.03 -6.17
CA SER A 80 -5.18 24.76 -4.90
C SER A 80 -6.57 25.36 -4.63
N ASN A 81 -7.25 25.85 -5.66
CA ASN A 81 -8.61 26.39 -5.53
C ASN A 81 -9.64 25.31 -5.22
N ILE A 82 -9.57 24.15 -5.89
CA ILE A 82 -10.44 23.01 -5.58
C ILE A 82 -10.20 22.51 -4.15
N LEU A 83 -8.94 22.46 -3.71
CA LEU A 83 -8.61 22.11 -2.32
C LEU A 83 -9.12 23.15 -1.32
N ASN A 84 -9.03 24.44 -1.64
CA ASN A 84 -9.57 25.51 -0.79
C ASN A 84 -11.10 25.41 -0.69
N ARG A 85 -11.79 25.07 -1.79
CA ARG A 85 -13.24 24.79 -1.80
C ARG A 85 -13.60 23.58 -0.94
N LEU A 86 -12.85 22.47 -1.05
CA LEU A 86 -13.04 21.31 -0.17
C LEU A 86 -12.84 21.67 1.31
N LYS A 87 -11.84 22.51 1.63
CA LYS A 87 -11.64 23.01 2.99
C LYS A 87 -12.80 23.88 3.47
N GLN A 88 -13.34 24.75 2.63
CA GLN A 88 -14.52 25.57 2.96
C GLN A 88 -15.72 24.68 3.28
N TYR A 89 -16.00 23.70 2.43
CA TYR A 89 -17.08 22.74 2.68
C TYR A 89 -16.85 21.93 3.96
N HIS A 90 -15.61 21.51 4.25
CA HIS A 90 -15.28 20.86 5.52
C HIS A 90 -15.60 21.73 6.75
N VAL A 91 -15.26 23.02 6.69
CA VAL A 91 -15.58 23.97 7.78
C VAL A 91 -17.09 24.09 7.95
N ILE A 92 -17.83 24.29 6.85
CA ILE A 92 -19.31 24.39 6.86
C ILE A 92 -19.93 23.12 7.44
N LEU A 93 -19.47 21.94 7.01
CA LEU A 93 -19.95 20.66 7.51
C LEU A 93 -19.69 20.52 9.01
N ASN A 94 -18.51 20.87 9.50
CA ASN A 94 -18.19 20.79 10.92
C ASN A 94 -19.05 21.74 11.75
N GLU A 95 -19.26 22.98 11.29
CA GLU A 95 -20.17 23.93 11.94
C GLU A 95 -21.60 23.38 11.99
N GLN A 96 -22.08 22.73 10.93
CA GLN A 96 -23.42 22.11 10.92
C GLN A 96 -23.52 20.89 11.84
N ILE A 97 -22.45 20.11 11.96
CA ILE A 97 -22.34 18.95 12.87
C ILE A 97 -22.34 19.42 14.33
N GLU A 98 -21.54 20.43 14.68
CA GLU A 98 -21.48 20.99 16.04
C GLU A 98 -22.83 21.53 16.50
N ASN A 99 -23.60 22.11 15.57
CA ASN A 99 -24.91 22.65 15.86
C ASN A 99 -26.03 21.57 15.93
N ASP A 100 -25.72 20.27 15.76
CA ASP A 100 -26.70 19.16 15.66
C ASP A 100 -27.82 19.42 14.62
N LYS A 101 -27.60 20.35 13.68
CA LYS A 101 -28.56 20.80 12.65
C LYS A 101 -28.38 20.10 11.32
N PHE A 102 -27.48 19.11 11.24
CA PHE A 102 -27.18 18.40 10.00
C PHE A 102 -28.34 17.46 9.58
N CYS A 103 -29.40 18.08 9.06
CA CYS A 103 -30.60 17.40 8.59
C CYS A 103 -30.59 17.27 7.06
N GLN A 104 -29.97 18.22 6.35
CA GLN A 104 -29.96 18.26 4.90
C GLN A 104 -28.62 18.75 4.36
N VAL A 105 -28.14 18.07 3.31
CA VAL A 105 -26.90 18.42 2.62
C VAL A 105 -27.21 19.37 1.48
N ASP A 106 -26.42 20.44 1.37
CA ASP A 106 -26.57 21.42 0.31
C ASP A 106 -26.40 20.79 -1.07
N LEU A 107 -27.30 21.15 -2.00
CA LEU A 107 -27.26 20.64 -3.37
C LEU A 107 -25.95 21.03 -4.08
N SER A 108 -25.43 22.23 -3.81
CA SER A 108 -24.15 22.70 -4.35
C SER A 108 -22.99 21.78 -3.96
N PHE A 109 -22.93 21.34 -2.72
CA PHE A 109 -21.92 20.39 -2.23
C PHE A 109 -22.01 19.04 -2.95
N ILE A 110 -23.23 18.51 -3.09
CA ILE A 110 -23.49 17.25 -3.80
C ILE A 110 -23.04 17.33 -5.27
N LEU A 111 -23.40 18.41 -5.96
CA LEU A 111 -22.98 18.65 -7.35
C LEU A 111 -21.46 18.80 -7.47
N PHE A 112 -20.84 19.52 -6.53
CA PHE A 112 -19.40 19.72 -6.49
C PHE A 112 -18.65 18.40 -6.35
N LEU A 113 -19.07 17.51 -5.44
CA LEU A 113 -18.50 16.17 -5.31
C LEU A 113 -18.71 15.32 -6.56
N LYS A 114 -19.90 15.39 -7.17
CA LYS A 114 -20.16 14.69 -8.44
C LYS A 114 -19.25 15.18 -9.56
N LEU A 115 -19.00 16.49 -9.62
CA LEU A 115 -18.08 17.09 -10.56
C LEU A 115 -16.65 16.58 -10.32
N ILE A 116 -16.17 16.52 -9.07
CA ILE A 116 -14.84 15.97 -8.75
C ILE A 116 -14.68 14.54 -9.28
N ALA A 117 -15.72 13.71 -9.14
CA ALA A 117 -15.74 12.34 -9.66
C ALA A 117 -15.56 12.25 -11.19
N HIS A 118 -16.00 13.28 -11.92
CA HIS A 118 -15.86 13.38 -13.37
C HIS A 118 -14.55 14.04 -13.80
N LEU A 119 -14.00 14.95 -13.00
CA LEU A 119 -12.75 15.65 -13.30
C LEU A 119 -11.51 14.80 -13.02
N TYR A 120 -11.54 13.99 -11.97
CA TYR A 120 -10.37 13.29 -11.45
C TYR A 120 -10.60 11.78 -11.36
N PRO A 121 -9.52 10.97 -11.50
CA PRO A 121 -9.62 9.53 -11.33
C PRO A 121 -9.98 9.16 -9.88
N THR A 122 -11.01 8.32 -9.73
CA THR A 122 -11.46 7.78 -8.43
C THR A 122 -10.81 6.44 -8.08
N SER A 123 -10.09 5.81 -9.02
CA SER A 123 -9.46 4.49 -8.84
C SER A 123 -8.12 4.50 -8.11
N ASP A 124 -7.47 5.67 -8.00
CA ASP A 124 -6.09 5.77 -7.52
C ASP A 124 -5.99 5.60 -6.00
N PHE A 125 -4.94 4.93 -5.53
CA PHE A 125 -4.76 4.59 -4.12
C PHE A 125 -4.78 5.84 -3.22
N LEU A 126 -3.97 6.85 -3.58
CA LEU A 126 -3.95 8.16 -2.93
C LEU A 126 -3.90 9.23 -4.00
N HIS A 127 -4.85 10.16 -3.96
CA HIS A 127 -4.90 11.29 -4.89
C HIS A 127 -5.26 12.56 -4.13
N PRO A 128 -4.54 13.68 -4.34
CA PRO A 128 -4.57 14.85 -3.48
C PRO A 128 -5.94 15.52 -3.37
N ILE A 129 -6.82 15.35 -4.36
CA ILE A 129 -8.15 15.98 -4.39
C ILE A 129 -9.27 14.97 -4.12
N THR A 130 -9.16 13.75 -4.65
CA THR A 130 -10.27 12.77 -4.55
C THR A 130 -10.25 12.07 -3.21
N THR A 131 -9.08 11.77 -2.64
CA THR A 131 -8.99 11.21 -1.28
C THR A 131 -9.64 12.13 -0.22
N PRO A 132 -9.35 13.45 -0.15
CA PRO A 132 -10.07 14.31 0.80
C PRO A 132 -11.55 14.47 0.45
N ALA A 133 -11.93 14.48 -0.83
CA ALA A 133 -13.33 14.60 -1.22
C ALA A 133 -14.16 13.37 -0.82
N ILE A 134 -13.64 12.14 -0.97
CA ILE A 134 -14.34 10.94 -0.50
C ILE A 134 -14.42 10.91 1.03
N THR A 135 -13.39 11.36 1.74
CA THR A 135 -13.44 11.42 3.22
C THR A 135 -14.50 12.41 3.70
N LEU A 136 -14.66 13.56 3.02
CA LEU A 136 -15.74 14.51 3.33
C LEU A 136 -17.12 13.93 3.03
N LEU A 137 -17.25 13.20 1.93
CA LEU A 137 -18.49 12.53 1.56
C LEU A 137 -18.88 11.45 2.60
N VAL A 138 -17.91 10.66 3.07
CA VAL A 138 -18.10 9.66 4.13
C VAL A 138 -18.44 10.33 5.47
N GLN A 139 -17.77 11.44 5.80
CA GLN A 139 -18.09 12.23 6.99
C GLN A 139 -19.53 12.77 6.94
N ALA A 140 -19.96 13.32 5.80
CA ALA A 140 -21.33 13.79 5.63
C ALA A 140 -22.35 12.66 5.86
N ILE A 141 -22.12 11.49 5.26
CA ILE A 141 -22.99 10.31 5.42
C ILE A 141 -23.11 9.87 6.89
N ASN A 142 -22.01 9.86 7.64
CA ASN A 142 -22.02 9.45 9.05
C ASN A 142 -22.90 10.33 9.93
N HIS A 143 -22.96 11.63 9.62
CA HIS A 143 -23.68 12.61 10.43
C HIS A 143 -25.09 12.93 9.91
N CYS A 144 -25.48 12.44 8.73
CA CYS A 144 -26.84 12.60 8.19
C CYS A 144 -27.90 12.06 9.17
N SER A 145 -28.79 12.92 9.64
CA SER A 145 -29.93 12.49 10.47
C SER A 145 -31.08 11.97 9.59
N LEU A 146 -31.59 10.77 9.88
CA LEU A 146 -32.69 10.14 9.12
C LEU A 146 -34.06 10.49 9.72
N LYS A 147 -34.41 11.78 9.75
CA LYS A 147 -35.65 12.26 10.39
C LYS A 147 -36.84 12.41 9.44
N SER A 148 -36.60 12.67 8.15
CA SER A 148 -37.64 12.92 7.14
C SER A 148 -37.42 12.12 5.86
N LEU A 149 -38.46 11.94 5.04
CA LEU A 149 -38.33 11.23 3.74
C LEU A 149 -37.38 11.96 2.79
N GLY A 150 -37.36 13.30 2.85
CA GLY A 150 -36.40 14.12 2.12
C GLY A 150 -34.95 13.80 2.50
N SER A 151 -34.67 13.61 3.78
CA SER A 151 -33.34 13.25 4.29
C SER A 151 -32.94 11.85 3.82
N CYS A 152 -33.86 10.87 3.86
CA CYS A 152 -33.62 9.52 3.33
C CYS A 152 -33.28 9.54 1.84
N ARG A 153 -34.00 10.33 1.03
CA ARG A 153 -33.71 10.50 -0.39
C ARG A 153 -32.32 11.09 -0.63
N GLN A 154 -31.95 12.15 0.09
CA GLN A 154 -30.63 12.77 -0.03
C GLN A 154 -29.52 11.77 0.32
N VAL A 155 -29.71 11.01 1.39
CA VAL A 155 -28.76 9.98 1.82
C VAL A 155 -28.60 8.89 0.76
N LEU A 156 -29.70 8.39 0.17
CA LEU A 156 -29.62 7.44 -0.95
C LEU A 156 -28.86 8.02 -2.14
N PHE A 157 -28.99 9.31 -2.40
CA PHE A 157 -28.22 9.98 -3.46
C PHE A 157 -26.71 10.04 -3.13
N LEU A 158 -26.34 10.34 -1.88
CA LEU A 158 -24.94 10.29 -1.44
C LEU A 158 -24.37 8.87 -1.53
N ILE A 159 -25.16 7.86 -1.19
CA ILE A 159 -24.79 6.45 -1.37
C ILE A 159 -24.53 6.15 -2.85
N ASP A 160 -25.40 6.60 -3.76
CA ASP A 160 -25.22 6.41 -5.21
C ASP A 160 -23.96 7.12 -5.74
N LEU A 161 -23.64 8.31 -5.21
CA LEU A 161 -22.38 8.99 -5.53
C LEU A 161 -21.18 8.16 -5.07
N ILE A 162 -21.15 7.68 -3.83
CA ILE A 162 -20.02 6.84 -3.39
C ILE A 162 -19.95 5.55 -4.21
N LYS A 163 -21.09 4.93 -4.53
CA LYS A 163 -21.16 3.75 -5.40
C LYS A 163 -20.45 4.02 -6.72
N GLN A 164 -20.67 5.18 -7.35
CA GLN A 164 -19.97 5.58 -8.57
C GLN A 164 -18.43 5.66 -8.37
N TRP A 165 -17.97 6.08 -7.20
CA TRP A 165 -16.53 6.18 -6.90
C TRP A 165 -15.90 4.82 -6.62
N ILE A 166 -16.62 3.95 -5.92
CA ILE A 166 -16.13 2.63 -5.49
C ILE A 166 -16.29 1.59 -6.60
N SER A 167 -17.25 1.75 -7.52
CA SER A 167 -17.60 0.74 -8.53
C SER A 167 -16.39 0.19 -9.32
N ARG A 168 -15.37 1.01 -9.59
CA ARG A 168 -14.13 0.56 -10.26
C ARG A 168 -13.03 0.09 -9.31
N SER A 169 -13.01 0.60 -8.08
CA SER A 169 -11.93 0.33 -7.12
C SER A 169 -12.23 -0.82 -6.15
N HIS A 170 -13.51 -1.23 -6.04
CA HIS A 170 -14.00 -2.25 -5.11
C HIS A 170 -13.53 -2.05 -3.64
N ARG A 171 -13.27 -0.81 -3.26
CA ARG A 171 -12.86 -0.45 -1.89
C ARG A 171 -14.00 -0.60 -0.92
N TYR A 172 -13.73 -1.22 0.22
CA TYR A 172 -14.70 -1.36 1.28
C TYR A 172 -14.84 -0.04 2.06
N VAL A 173 -16.08 0.45 2.20
CA VAL A 173 -16.44 1.61 3.02
C VAL A 173 -17.47 1.17 4.08
N PRO A 174 -17.07 1.00 5.35
CA PRO A 174 -17.93 0.46 6.40
C PRO A 174 -19.10 1.37 6.76
N GLU A 175 -18.92 2.69 6.65
CA GLU A 175 -19.94 3.71 6.96
C GLU A 175 -21.22 3.52 6.14
N ILE A 176 -21.05 3.13 4.86
CA ILE A 176 -22.19 2.84 3.98
C ILE A 176 -22.96 1.63 4.50
N ILE A 177 -22.26 0.56 4.91
CA ILE A 177 -22.92 -0.65 5.43
C ILE A 177 -23.73 -0.31 6.68
N VAL A 178 -23.14 0.45 7.61
CA VAL A 178 -23.83 0.93 8.81
C VAL A 178 -25.06 1.76 8.45
N LEU A 179 -24.95 2.66 7.47
CA LEU A 179 -26.07 3.47 7.03
C LEU A 179 -27.15 2.64 6.33
N LEU A 180 -26.77 1.68 5.49
CA LEU A 180 -27.72 0.78 4.81
C LEU A 180 -28.50 -0.05 5.84
N ILE A 181 -27.85 -0.50 6.91
CA ILE A 181 -28.51 -1.19 8.04
C ILE A 181 -29.51 -0.24 8.72
N LYS A 182 -29.11 1.01 9.02
CA LYS A 182 -30.00 2.02 9.60
C LYS A 182 -31.23 2.30 8.73
N LEU A 183 -31.05 2.42 7.42
CA LEU A 183 -32.17 2.64 6.48
C LEU A 183 -33.15 1.47 6.45
N ILE A 184 -32.64 0.23 6.45
CA ILE A 184 -33.49 -0.96 6.54
C ILE A 184 -34.24 -1.01 7.88
N GLN A 185 -33.60 -0.63 8.99
CA GLN A 185 -34.25 -0.62 10.30
C GLN A 185 -35.45 0.33 10.32
N LEU A 186 -35.40 1.47 9.63
CA LEU A 186 -36.54 2.40 9.47
C LEU A 186 -37.70 1.81 8.66
N ALA A 187 -37.44 0.76 7.86
CA ALA A 187 -38.45 0.06 7.08
C ALA A 187 -39.13 -1.08 7.86
N CYS A 188 -38.57 -1.50 9.00
CA CYS A 188 -39.08 -2.59 9.83
C CYS A 188 -40.02 -2.08 10.94
N PRO A 189 -41.12 -2.80 11.26
CA PRO A 189 -41.96 -2.50 12.41
C PRO A 189 -41.27 -2.83 13.75
N ILE A 190 -41.55 -2.03 14.77
CA ILE A 190 -40.84 -1.97 16.07
C ILE A 190 -40.78 -3.32 16.79
N GLU A 191 -41.82 -4.15 16.68
CA GLU A 191 -41.97 -5.42 17.42
C GLU A 191 -40.89 -6.47 17.10
N LYS A 192 -40.24 -6.39 15.93
CA LYS A 192 -39.21 -7.35 15.49
C LYS A 192 -37.78 -6.78 15.50
N SER A 193 -37.62 -5.52 15.91
CA SER A 193 -36.35 -4.77 15.81
C SER A 193 -35.38 -4.99 16.97
N GLN A 194 -35.80 -5.68 18.04
CA GLN A 194 -35.09 -5.73 19.33
C GLN A 194 -33.74 -6.47 19.32
N TYR A 195 -33.40 -7.23 18.27
CA TYR A 195 -32.34 -8.23 18.36
C TYR A 195 -31.02 -7.92 17.64
N PHE A 196 -30.86 -6.80 16.92
CA PHE A 196 -29.63 -6.63 16.11
C PHE A 196 -28.96 -5.25 16.19
N ILE A 197 -27.84 -5.28 16.94
CA ILE A 197 -26.61 -4.46 16.92
C ILE A 197 -26.63 -3.13 17.69
N SER A 198 -26.13 -3.25 18.92
CA SER A 198 -25.31 -2.27 19.62
C SER A 198 -24.03 -1.99 18.83
N SER A 199 -23.95 -0.82 18.20
CA SER A 199 -22.69 -0.10 18.00
C SER A 199 -23.01 1.39 17.91
N SER A 200 -22.81 2.08 19.03
CA SER A 200 -22.67 3.54 19.17
C SER A 200 -23.25 4.40 18.03
N SER A 201 -24.56 4.60 18.01
CA SER A 201 -25.10 5.87 17.54
C SER A 201 -26.35 6.18 18.33
N LYS A 202 -26.37 7.40 18.88
CA LYS A 202 -27.50 8.05 19.55
C LYS A 202 -28.83 7.49 19.01
N GLN A 203 -29.59 6.89 19.91
CA GLN A 203 -30.98 6.44 19.79
C GLN A 203 -31.57 6.65 18.39
N ILE A 204 -31.79 5.55 17.66
CA ILE A 204 -32.77 5.53 16.58
C ILE A 204 -34.10 5.87 17.26
N GLU A 205 -34.43 7.17 17.29
CA GLU A 205 -35.76 7.61 17.67
C GLU A 205 -36.73 6.84 16.78
N ASN A 206 -37.63 6.11 17.44
CA ASN A 206 -38.57 5.12 16.91
C ASN A 206 -39.45 5.67 15.77
N ASN A 207 -38.88 5.91 14.59
CA ASN A 207 -39.58 6.51 13.48
C ASN A 207 -39.77 5.44 12.40
N GLN A 208 -40.97 4.86 12.36
CA GLN A 208 -41.47 3.95 11.31
C GLN A 208 -41.69 4.71 9.98
N LEU A 209 -40.70 5.49 9.55
CA LEU A 209 -40.82 6.45 8.47
C LEU A 209 -41.00 5.76 7.10
N LEU A 210 -40.38 4.59 6.92
CA LEU A 210 -40.40 3.84 5.66
C LEU A 210 -41.38 2.65 5.67
N VAL A 211 -42.15 2.46 6.74
CA VAL A 211 -43.16 1.39 6.79
C VAL A 211 -44.32 1.73 5.84
N LEU A 212 -44.62 0.80 4.93
CA LEU A 212 -45.74 0.91 3.99
C LEU A 212 -47.05 0.56 4.70
N LYS A 213 -48.01 1.50 4.72
CA LYS A 213 -49.31 1.31 5.38
C LYS A 213 -50.36 0.75 4.42
N LYS A 214 -50.29 1.10 3.13
CA LYS A 214 -51.23 0.71 2.05
C LYS A 214 -50.58 -0.19 0.99
N ASN A 215 -51.41 -0.96 0.27
CA ASN A 215 -50.99 -1.68 -0.94
C ASN A 215 -50.91 -0.69 -2.09
N ILE A 216 -49.75 -0.60 -2.74
CA ILE A 216 -49.52 0.32 -3.86
C ILE A 216 -48.84 -0.44 -4.99
N ASP A 217 -49.33 -0.20 -6.20
CA ASP A 217 -48.71 -0.65 -7.44
C ASP A 217 -47.60 0.34 -7.84
N LEU A 218 -46.35 -0.15 -7.92
CA LEU A 218 -45.16 0.65 -8.27
C LEU A 218 -45.03 1.00 -9.76
N SER A 219 -46.04 0.73 -10.58
CA SER A 219 -46.04 1.03 -12.02
C SER A 219 -45.80 2.53 -12.30
N ASN A 220 -46.10 3.40 -11.33
CA ASN A 220 -45.82 4.83 -11.37
C ASN A 220 -44.54 5.21 -10.59
N SER A 221 -43.44 4.47 -10.75
CA SER A 221 -42.17 4.79 -10.09
C SER A 221 -41.64 6.16 -10.54
N ILE A 222 -41.74 7.14 -9.65
CA ILE A 222 -41.18 8.48 -9.85
C ILE A 222 -39.66 8.31 -9.76
N LYS A 223 -38.93 8.61 -10.83
CA LYS A 223 -37.46 8.68 -10.75
C LYS A 223 -37.11 9.73 -9.70
N LEU A 224 -36.49 9.33 -8.60
CA LEU A 224 -36.04 10.26 -7.56
C LEU A 224 -35.03 11.23 -8.19
N THR A 225 -35.41 12.49 -8.39
CA THR A 225 -34.47 13.51 -8.84
C THR A 225 -34.06 14.41 -7.68
N ILE A 226 -32.78 14.78 -7.66
CA ILE A 226 -32.18 15.66 -6.64
C ILE A 226 -32.88 17.03 -6.61
N PHE A 227 -33.40 17.45 -7.77
CA PHE A 227 -34.00 18.77 -7.99
C PHE A 227 -35.49 18.84 -7.59
N ASP A 228 -36.10 17.73 -7.19
CA ASP A 228 -37.46 17.75 -6.67
C ASP A 228 -37.42 18.30 -5.24
N THR A 229 -37.30 19.63 -5.11
CA THR A 229 -37.33 20.38 -3.84
C THR A 229 -38.72 20.44 -3.23
N ASN A 230 -39.73 19.86 -3.88
CA ASN A 230 -41.03 19.69 -3.25
C ASN A 230 -40.80 18.76 -2.05
N ASP A 231 -41.06 19.29 -0.85
CA ASP A 231 -41.07 18.52 0.37
C ASP A 231 -41.88 17.26 0.09
N LEU A 232 -41.19 16.12 0.07
CA LEU A 232 -41.87 14.84 -0.11
C LEU A 232 -42.83 14.73 1.06
N ASP A 233 -44.14 14.73 0.79
CA ASP A 233 -45.10 14.58 1.87
C ASP A 233 -44.77 13.29 2.62
N ASP A 234 -44.43 13.40 3.91
CA ASP A 234 -44.04 12.25 4.71
C ASP A 234 -45.13 11.17 4.75
N ASN A 235 -46.38 11.51 4.36
CA ASN A 235 -47.56 10.64 4.33
C ASN A 235 -47.77 9.90 3.00
N ASN A 236 -46.99 10.19 1.95
CA ASN A 236 -47.16 9.54 0.66
C ASN A 236 -46.42 8.19 0.63
N ASP A 237 -47.20 7.12 0.78
CA ASP A 237 -46.69 5.75 0.72
C ASP A 237 -46.04 5.39 -0.65
N SER A 238 -46.36 6.11 -1.74
CA SER A 238 -45.71 5.97 -3.05
C SER A 238 -44.24 6.41 -3.04
N HIS A 239 -43.92 7.52 -2.36
CA HIS A 239 -42.55 7.99 -2.19
C HIS A 239 -41.75 7.05 -1.30
N ARG A 240 -42.37 6.53 -0.23
CA ARG A 240 -41.76 5.48 0.63
C ARG A 240 -41.42 4.22 -0.17
N ALA A 241 -42.37 3.74 -0.98
CA ALA A 241 -42.16 2.56 -1.83
C ALA A 241 -41.04 2.78 -2.85
N THR A 242 -40.96 3.98 -3.44
CA THR A 242 -39.89 4.36 -4.38
C THR A 242 -38.52 4.40 -3.69
N ILE A 243 -38.44 5.04 -2.51
CA ILE A 243 -37.21 5.11 -1.69
C ILE A 243 -36.75 3.69 -1.32
N LEU A 244 -37.66 2.83 -0.87
CA LEU A 244 -37.36 1.43 -0.59
C LEU A 244 -36.88 0.65 -1.81
N GLN A 245 -37.53 0.82 -2.97
CA GLN A 245 -37.10 0.17 -4.20
C GLN A 245 -35.69 0.62 -4.61
N THR A 246 -35.41 1.93 -4.55
CA THR A 246 -34.06 2.44 -4.85
C THR A 246 -33.03 1.93 -3.84
N TYR A 247 -33.39 1.86 -2.57
CA TYR A 247 -32.57 1.26 -1.54
C TYR A 247 -32.23 -0.21 -1.84
N LEU A 248 -33.23 -1.03 -2.20
CA LEU A 248 -33.03 -2.45 -2.51
C LEU A 248 -32.13 -2.62 -3.76
N ASN A 249 -32.31 -1.77 -4.76
CA ASN A 249 -31.42 -1.75 -5.94
C ASN A 249 -29.97 -1.40 -5.53
N HIS A 250 -29.78 -0.39 -4.67
CA HIS A 250 -28.45 -0.07 -4.16
C HIS A 250 -27.84 -1.22 -3.36
N LEU A 251 -28.64 -1.92 -2.54
CA LEU A 251 -28.19 -3.09 -1.79
C LEU A 251 -27.70 -4.19 -2.76
N ILE A 252 -28.44 -4.49 -3.82
CA ILE A 252 -28.01 -5.43 -4.88
C ILE A 252 -26.67 -4.98 -5.48
N ASP A 253 -26.55 -3.71 -5.85
CA ASP A 253 -25.31 -3.18 -6.43
C ASP A 253 -24.11 -3.33 -5.46
N PHE A 254 -24.29 -3.05 -4.16
CA PHE A 254 -23.22 -3.19 -3.17
C PHE A 254 -22.84 -4.65 -2.92
N LEU A 255 -23.81 -5.58 -2.92
CA LEU A 255 -23.50 -7.00 -2.83
C LEU A 255 -22.65 -7.47 -4.02
N GLN A 256 -22.94 -6.97 -5.22
CA GLN A 256 -22.13 -7.27 -6.41
C GLN A 256 -20.73 -6.64 -6.35
N ILE A 257 -20.62 -5.37 -5.94
CA ILE A 257 -19.32 -4.70 -5.81
C ILE A 257 -18.43 -5.42 -4.77
N TYR A 258 -19.02 -5.89 -3.67
CA TYR A 258 -18.31 -6.54 -2.57
C TYR A 258 -18.22 -8.07 -2.67
N GLU A 259 -18.67 -8.67 -3.77
CA GLU A 259 -18.59 -10.12 -4.01
C GLU A 259 -17.15 -10.65 -3.91
N SER A 260 -16.17 -9.84 -4.30
CA SER A 260 -14.74 -10.20 -4.24
C SER A 260 -14.13 -10.18 -2.82
N LEU A 261 -14.83 -9.62 -1.83
CA LEU A 261 -14.30 -9.49 -0.46
C LEU A 261 -14.45 -10.81 0.30
N SER A 262 -13.39 -11.22 1.00
CA SER A 262 -13.39 -12.43 1.83
C SER A 262 -14.38 -12.39 3.00
N ALA A 263 -14.76 -11.18 3.45
CA ALA A 263 -15.66 -10.94 4.58
C ALA A 263 -17.11 -10.63 4.17
N ILE A 264 -17.49 -10.95 2.93
CA ILE A 264 -18.84 -10.64 2.41
C ILE A 264 -19.95 -11.35 3.18
N VAL A 265 -19.70 -12.55 3.72
CA VAL A 265 -20.69 -13.32 4.48
C VAL A 265 -21.07 -12.56 5.76
N GLU A 266 -20.09 -12.04 6.48
CA GLU A 266 -20.29 -11.25 7.70
C GLU A 266 -20.95 -9.90 7.42
N ILE A 267 -20.64 -9.29 6.27
CA ILE A 267 -21.25 -8.01 5.85
C ILE A 267 -22.72 -8.23 5.48
N ALA A 268 -23.06 -9.35 4.84
CA ALA A 268 -24.40 -9.61 4.32
C ALA A 268 -25.36 -10.20 5.38
N GLU A 269 -24.83 -10.88 6.39
CA GLU A 269 -25.59 -11.49 7.49
C GLU A 269 -26.65 -10.59 8.15
N PRO A 270 -26.34 -9.35 8.60
CA PRO A 270 -27.32 -8.51 9.29
C PRO A 270 -28.55 -8.22 8.42
N PHE A 271 -28.38 -8.09 7.10
CA PHE A 271 -29.47 -7.76 6.18
C PHE A 271 -30.50 -8.89 6.03
N LYS A 272 -30.11 -10.16 6.21
CA LYS A 272 -31.02 -11.30 6.00
C LYS A 272 -32.25 -11.24 6.90
N SER A 273 -32.03 -11.02 8.20
CA SER A 273 -33.10 -10.98 9.19
C SER A 273 -34.13 -9.89 8.83
N PHE A 274 -33.64 -8.70 8.49
CA PHE A 274 -34.49 -7.59 8.12
C PHE A 274 -35.23 -7.83 6.79
N LEU A 275 -34.56 -8.35 5.77
CA LEU A 275 -35.18 -8.64 4.47
C LEU A 275 -36.32 -9.66 4.59
N VAL A 276 -36.18 -10.69 5.45
CA VAL A 276 -37.27 -11.63 5.76
C VAL A 276 -38.43 -10.88 6.41
N THR A 277 -38.15 -10.05 7.42
CA THR A 277 -39.24 -9.29 8.07
C THR A 277 -39.93 -8.32 7.12
N ILE A 278 -39.21 -7.68 6.21
CA ILE A 278 -39.77 -6.77 5.20
C ILE A 278 -40.60 -7.57 4.20
N ALA A 279 -40.11 -8.73 3.73
CA ALA A 279 -40.86 -9.58 2.81
C ALA A 279 -42.19 -10.08 3.39
N ASP A 280 -42.24 -10.33 4.71
CA ASP A 280 -43.44 -10.79 5.41
C ASP A 280 -44.42 -9.65 5.77
N THR A 281 -43.89 -8.46 6.06
CA THR A 281 -44.68 -7.32 6.56
C THR A 281 -45.19 -6.41 5.43
N THR A 282 -44.45 -6.32 4.33
CA THR A 282 -44.83 -5.46 3.21
C THR A 282 -45.99 -6.07 2.44
N LYS A 283 -47.00 -5.24 2.18
CA LYS A 283 -48.19 -5.66 1.41
C LYS A 283 -48.04 -5.44 -0.09
N CYS A 284 -46.83 -5.09 -0.54
CA CYS A 284 -46.52 -4.85 -1.95
C CYS A 284 -45.79 -6.07 -2.54
N SER A 285 -46.35 -6.64 -3.61
CA SER A 285 -45.82 -7.84 -4.26
C SER A 285 -44.43 -7.64 -4.88
N GLN A 286 -44.16 -6.46 -5.44
CA GLN A 286 -42.90 -6.17 -6.13
C GLN A 286 -41.72 -6.00 -5.15
N ILE A 287 -41.94 -5.33 -4.02
CA ILE A 287 -40.89 -5.13 -3.01
C ILE A 287 -40.59 -6.46 -2.32
N SER A 288 -41.63 -7.25 -2.02
CA SER A 288 -41.44 -8.57 -1.42
C SER A 288 -40.74 -9.56 -2.38
N SER A 289 -41.02 -9.51 -3.69
CA SER A 289 -40.26 -10.32 -4.67
C SER A 289 -38.80 -9.91 -4.75
N GLN A 290 -38.49 -8.61 -4.80
CA GLN A 290 -37.12 -8.11 -4.78
C GLN A 290 -36.37 -8.50 -3.50
N CYS A 291 -37.04 -8.45 -2.33
CA CYS A 291 -36.43 -8.90 -1.08
C CYS A 291 -36.07 -10.40 -1.13
N ARG A 292 -36.94 -11.24 -1.72
CA ARG A 292 -36.68 -12.68 -1.90
C ARG A 292 -35.54 -12.94 -2.89
N GLU A 293 -35.47 -12.16 -3.97
CA GLU A 293 -34.34 -12.22 -4.91
C GLU A 293 -33.02 -11.90 -4.21
N ILE A 294 -32.99 -10.85 -3.39
CA ILE A 294 -31.80 -10.47 -2.61
C ILE A 294 -31.43 -11.58 -1.61
N LEU A 295 -32.41 -12.16 -0.91
CA LEU A 295 -32.15 -13.27 0.01
C LEU A 295 -31.49 -14.46 -0.71
N ASN A 296 -32.02 -14.84 -1.88
CA ASN A 296 -31.42 -15.89 -2.71
C ASN A 296 -29.99 -15.53 -3.14
N LEU A 297 -29.72 -14.27 -3.51
CA LEU A 297 -28.38 -13.80 -3.84
C LEU A 297 -27.43 -13.89 -2.65
N ILE A 298 -27.88 -13.56 -1.43
CA ILE A 298 -27.02 -13.68 -0.25
C ILE A 298 -26.73 -15.16 0.06
N ASP A 299 -27.69 -16.06 -0.13
CA ASP A 299 -27.48 -17.50 0.08
C ASP A 299 -26.51 -18.10 -0.96
N THR A 300 -26.58 -17.67 -2.23
CA THR A 300 -25.60 -18.08 -3.25
C THR A 300 -24.20 -17.53 -2.94
N ILE A 301 -24.09 -16.27 -2.52
CA ILE A 301 -22.81 -15.68 -2.07
C ILE A 301 -22.27 -16.44 -0.87
N GLN A 302 -23.11 -16.80 0.11
CA GLN A 302 -22.67 -17.53 1.29
C GLN A 302 -22.16 -18.93 0.94
N THR A 303 -22.89 -19.68 0.11
CA THR A 303 -22.47 -21.03 -0.31
C THR A 303 -21.16 -21.00 -1.11
N THR A 304 -21.01 -20.07 -2.05
CA THR A 304 -19.78 -19.89 -2.84
C THR A 304 -18.59 -19.40 -2.01
N CYS A 305 -18.82 -18.52 -1.04
CA CYS A 305 -17.77 -18.05 -0.16
C CYS A 305 -17.33 -19.13 0.82
N LEU A 306 -18.26 -19.85 1.45
CA LEU A 306 -17.93 -20.91 2.41
C LEU A 306 -17.14 -22.06 1.78
N THR A 307 -17.38 -22.40 0.51
CA THR A 307 -16.60 -23.42 -0.20
C THR A 307 -15.18 -22.95 -0.53
N ASN A 308 -15.01 -21.66 -0.84
CA ASN A 308 -13.71 -21.10 -1.24
C ASN A 308 -12.90 -20.52 -0.06
N ARG A 309 -13.52 -20.34 1.11
CA ARG A 309 -12.92 -19.67 2.26
C ARG A 309 -11.73 -20.47 2.80
N LYS A 310 -10.57 -19.83 2.80
CA LYS A 310 -9.35 -20.34 3.44
C LYS A 310 -9.12 -19.62 4.76
N HIS A 311 -8.50 -20.31 5.71
CA HIS A 311 -8.03 -19.66 6.93
C HIS A 311 -6.97 -18.61 6.59
N LEU A 312 -6.88 -17.54 7.38
CA LEU A 312 -5.81 -16.56 7.23
C LEU A 312 -4.46 -17.25 7.50
N GLU A 313 -3.56 -17.23 6.52
CA GLU A 313 -2.19 -17.68 6.70
C GLU A 313 -1.32 -16.47 7.06
N GLN A 314 -0.43 -16.64 8.04
CA GLN A 314 0.60 -15.65 8.29
C GLN A 314 1.47 -15.53 7.05
N GLY A 315 1.76 -14.29 6.62
CA GLY A 315 2.58 -14.03 5.44
C GLY A 315 3.92 -14.76 5.56
N LYS A 316 4.15 -15.72 4.66
CA LYS A 316 5.42 -16.45 4.61
C LYS A 316 6.48 -15.48 4.12
N GLU A 317 7.41 -15.11 5.00
CA GLU A 317 8.57 -14.33 4.57
C GLU A 317 9.31 -15.13 3.51
N GLN A 318 9.58 -14.50 2.37
CA GLN A 318 10.42 -15.12 1.36
C GLN A 318 11.80 -15.34 1.96
N ALA A 319 12.31 -16.58 1.87
CA ALA A 319 13.63 -16.92 2.39
C ALA A 319 14.67 -15.99 1.75
N LYS A 320 15.33 -15.17 2.58
CA LYS A 320 16.34 -14.22 2.11
C LYS A 320 17.47 -15.01 1.43
N MET A 321 17.81 -14.64 0.20
CA MET A 321 18.95 -15.23 -0.49
C MET A 321 20.21 -15.06 0.34
N LEU A 322 21.07 -16.08 0.35
CA LEU A 322 22.40 -15.96 0.95
C LEU A 322 23.16 -14.83 0.27
N LYS A 323 23.93 -14.07 1.06
CA LYS A 323 24.80 -13.02 0.51
C LYS A 323 25.83 -13.68 -0.41
N LEU A 324 25.78 -13.35 -1.68
CA LEU A 324 26.79 -13.77 -2.64
C LEU A 324 28.02 -12.87 -2.45
N PHE A 325 29.16 -13.48 -2.16
CA PHE A 325 30.44 -12.77 -2.06
C PHE A 325 31.20 -12.94 -3.36
N GLU A 326 31.73 -11.82 -3.87
CA GLU A 326 32.62 -11.87 -5.03
C GLU A 326 33.96 -12.53 -4.66
N PRO A 327 34.40 -13.54 -5.42
CA PRO A 327 35.67 -14.20 -5.17
C PRO A 327 36.82 -13.22 -5.40
N ARG A 328 37.77 -13.18 -4.46
CA ARG A 328 38.92 -12.26 -4.51
C ARG A 328 40.11 -12.90 -5.23
N PHE A 329 40.16 -12.79 -6.56
CA PHE A 329 41.31 -13.21 -7.37
C PHE A 329 42.07 -11.99 -7.94
N GLY A 330 43.35 -12.18 -8.28
CA GLY A 330 44.13 -11.18 -9.04
C GLY A 330 43.94 -11.41 -10.54
N PRO A 331 44.17 -10.39 -11.40
CA PRO A 331 43.98 -10.51 -12.85
C PRO A 331 44.91 -11.55 -13.50
N VAL A 332 46.08 -11.81 -12.89
CA VAL A 332 47.06 -12.79 -13.37
C VAL A 332 47.39 -13.79 -12.26
N TYR A 333 47.32 -15.07 -12.57
CA TYR A 333 47.67 -16.16 -11.64
C TYR A 333 49.07 -16.70 -11.96
N GLU A 334 50.07 -16.33 -11.15
CA GLU A 334 51.47 -16.74 -11.35
C GLU A 334 51.83 -18.03 -10.59
N GLY A 335 50.85 -18.75 -10.01
CA GLY A 335 51.08 -19.95 -9.18
C GLY A 335 51.84 -19.71 -7.87
N LYS A 336 52.29 -18.47 -7.62
CA LYS A 336 52.91 -18.01 -6.37
C LYS A 336 51.97 -17.03 -5.68
N LYS A 337 51.85 -17.16 -4.36
CA LYS A 337 51.12 -16.18 -3.54
C LYS A 337 51.95 -14.90 -3.45
N ASN A 338 51.61 -13.90 -4.25
CA ASN A 338 52.17 -12.56 -4.10
C ASN A 338 51.69 -11.99 -2.75
N SER A 339 52.65 -11.63 -1.89
CA SER A 339 52.35 -11.14 -0.55
C SER A 339 51.79 -9.72 -0.63
N ARG A 340 50.57 -9.51 -0.10
CA ARG A 340 49.88 -8.21 -0.05
C ARG A 340 50.44 -7.26 1.01
N LEU A 341 51.45 -7.71 1.77
CA LEU A 341 52.09 -6.90 2.80
C LEU A 341 52.91 -5.77 2.14
N PRO A 342 53.16 -4.67 2.86
CA PRO A 342 53.98 -3.58 2.36
C PRO A 342 55.31 -4.08 1.82
N LYS A 343 55.83 -3.40 0.78
CA LYS A 343 57.06 -3.80 0.09
C LYS A 343 58.22 -4.01 1.08
N GLU A 344 58.39 -3.09 2.03
CA GLU A 344 59.42 -3.16 3.08
C GLU A 344 59.32 -4.43 3.93
N TYR A 345 58.11 -4.84 4.31
CA TYR A 345 57.91 -6.05 5.10
C TYR A 345 58.26 -7.31 4.29
N ASN A 346 57.89 -7.33 3.01
CA ASN A 346 58.23 -8.43 2.10
C ASN A 346 59.75 -8.52 1.86
N GLU A 347 60.43 -7.40 1.72
CA GLU A 347 61.88 -7.34 1.59
C GLU A 347 62.56 -7.85 2.85
N ARG A 348 62.10 -7.43 4.04
CA ARG A 348 62.62 -7.93 5.31
C ARG A 348 62.46 -9.44 5.45
N LEU A 349 61.30 -9.99 5.06
CA LEU A 349 61.08 -11.44 5.03
C LEU A 349 62.00 -12.15 4.03
N ARG A 350 62.21 -11.58 2.84
CA ARG A 350 63.11 -12.11 1.82
C ARG A 350 64.55 -12.16 2.34
N LEU A 351 65.02 -11.08 2.96
CA LEU A 351 66.36 -11.00 3.56
C LEU A 351 66.52 -12.00 4.70
N ARG A 352 65.53 -12.11 5.59
CA ARG A 352 65.57 -13.09 6.70
C ARG A 352 65.65 -14.53 6.19
N ARG A 353 64.95 -14.85 5.09
CA ARG A 353 65.03 -16.18 4.46
C ARG A 353 66.41 -16.44 3.86
N LYS A 354 67.01 -15.45 3.19
CA LYS A 354 68.38 -15.54 2.67
C LYS A 354 69.38 -15.79 3.80
N TYR A 355 69.34 -14.95 4.84
CA TYR A 355 70.20 -15.08 6.02
C TYR A 355 70.12 -16.48 6.64
N LYS A 356 68.91 -16.99 6.90
CA LYS A 356 68.74 -18.33 7.49
C LYS A 356 69.29 -19.44 6.60
N ARG A 357 69.15 -19.32 5.27
CA ARG A 357 69.67 -20.31 4.32
C ARG A 357 71.19 -20.30 4.31
N GLU A 358 71.78 -19.11 4.19
CA GLU A 358 73.24 -18.93 4.18
C GLU A 358 73.86 -19.38 5.50
N HIS A 359 73.32 -18.92 6.63
CA HIS A 359 73.76 -19.34 7.96
C HIS A 359 73.70 -20.87 8.12
N LYS A 360 72.60 -21.52 7.71
CA LYS A 360 72.48 -22.98 7.79
C LYS A 360 73.51 -23.69 6.91
N SER A 361 73.81 -23.15 5.73
CA SER A 361 74.84 -23.68 4.84
C SER A 361 76.22 -23.57 5.46
N VAL A 362 76.56 -22.40 6.01
CA VAL A 362 77.86 -22.14 6.66
C VAL A 362 78.04 -23.05 7.88
N THR A 363 77.02 -23.16 8.74
CA THR A 363 77.11 -24.05 9.91
C THR A 363 77.34 -25.51 9.52
N ARG A 364 76.75 -25.97 8.40
CA ARG A 364 76.98 -27.34 7.92
C ARG A 364 78.40 -27.53 7.40
N ALA A 365 78.95 -26.55 6.70
CA ALA A 365 80.33 -26.58 6.24
C ALA A 365 81.31 -26.65 7.43
N LEU A 366 81.12 -25.79 8.44
CA LEU A 366 81.96 -25.78 9.64
C LEU A 366 81.93 -27.13 10.39
N VAL A 367 80.75 -27.75 10.53
CA VAL A 367 80.66 -29.07 11.16
C VAL A 367 81.43 -30.12 10.35
N LEU A 368 81.28 -30.13 9.02
CA LEU A 368 82.03 -31.06 8.16
C LEU A 368 83.55 -30.84 8.25
N ASP A 369 83.99 -29.58 8.31
CA ASP A 369 85.41 -29.25 8.47
C ASP A 369 85.93 -29.71 9.84
N THR A 370 85.15 -29.54 10.92
CA THR A 370 85.54 -30.02 12.24
C THR A 370 85.63 -31.54 12.31
N GLU A 371 84.70 -32.26 11.67
CA GLU A 371 84.76 -33.71 11.58
C GLU A 371 85.96 -34.19 10.76
N PHE A 372 86.31 -33.46 9.69
CA PHE A 372 87.47 -33.77 8.88
C PHE A 372 88.76 -33.63 9.69
N ILE A 373 88.94 -32.51 10.39
CA ILE A 373 90.10 -32.26 11.26
C ILE A 373 90.20 -33.36 12.33
N ALA A 374 89.10 -33.67 13.02
CA ALA A 374 89.08 -34.70 14.05
C ALA A 374 89.46 -36.09 13.51
N ARG A 375 89.02 -36.43 12.28
CA ARG A 375 89.41 -37.69 11.62
C ARG A 375 90.90 -37.72 11.28
N GLU A 376 91.47 -36.61 10.82
CA GLU A 376 92.92 -36.53 10.55
C GLU A 376 93.74 -36.64 11.84
N GLU A 377 93.36 -35.93 12.89
CA GLU A 377 94.02 -36.00 14.21
C GLU A 377 93.99 -37.42 14.78
N LEU A 378 92.83 -38.09 14.71
CA LEU A 378 92.68 -39.48 15.17
C LEU A 378 93.58 -40.43 14.37
N LYS A 379 93.62 -40.30 13.04
CA LYS A 379 94.53 -41.08 12.19
C LYS A 379 95.99 -40.90 12.63
N GLN A 380 96.43 -39.66 12.81
CA GLN A 380 97.80 -39.37 13.27
C GLN A 380 98.07 -39.97 14.66
N GLN A 381 97.09 -39.96 15.58
CA GLN A 381 97.23 -40.55 16.90
C GLN A 381 97.32 -42.08 16.84
N VAL A 382 96.48 -42.74 16.04
CA VAL A 382 96.53 -44.20 15.85
C VAL A 382 97.84 -44.63 15.20
N GLU A 383 98.35 -43.88 14.23
CA GLU A 383 99.67 -44.14 13.63
C GLU A 383 100.78 -44.03 14.69
N LYS A 384 100.77 -42.98 15.53
CA LYS A 384 101.73 -42.85 16.65
C LYS A 384 101.62 -44.02 17.64
N ASP A 385 100.41 -44.44 17.99
CA ASP A 385 100.17 -45.53 18.94
C ASP A 385 100.53 -46.90 18.38
N THR A 386 100.28 -47.16 17.09
CA THR A 386 100.71 -48.40 16.43
C THR A 386 102.23 -48.49 16.33
N GLN A 387 102.91 -47.38 16.01
CA GLN A 387 104.37 -47.30 16.05
C GLN A 387 104.91 -47.54 17.47
N ARG A 388 104.31 -46.92 18.50
CA ARG A 388 104.66 -47.19 19.91
C ARG A 388 104.45 -48.65 20.29
N LYS A 389 103.30 -49.25 19.96
CA LYS A 389 103.00 -50.67 20.25
C LYS A 389 103.96 -51.63 19.56
N ARG A 390 104.35 -51.37 18.30
CA ARG A 390 105.37 -52.15 17.59
C ARG A 390 106.70 -52.09 18.34
N LYS A 391 107.18 -50.88 18.65
CA LYS A 391 108.41 -50.68 19.43
C LYS A 391 108.38 -51.41 20.78
N VAL A 392 107.26 -51.32 21.51
CA VAL A 392 107.09 -52.03 22.80
C VAL A 392 107.09 -53.56 22.62
N LYS A 393 106.42 -54.10 21.60
CA LYS A 393 106.44 -55.54 21.30
C LYS A 393 107.84 -56.02 20.93
N ASP A 394 108.58 -55.26 20.12
CA ASP A 394 109.96 -55.60 19.74
C ASP A 394 110.85 -55.65 20.99
N ILE A 395 110.73 -54.67 21.89
CA ILE A 395 111.42 -54.66 23.20
C ILE A 395 111.02 -55.88 24.05
N GLN A 396 109.72 -56.21 24.13
CA GLN A 396 109.24 -57.36 24.92
C GLN A 396 109.68 -58.71 24.33
N ALA A 397 109.74 -58.84 23.00
CA ALA A 397 110.26 -60.01 22.32
C ALA A 397 111.76 -60.19 22.60
N GLN A 398 112.53 -59.10 22.56
CA GLN A 398 113.94 -59.10 22.98
C GLN A 398 114.11 -59.55 24.44
N LEU A 399 113.30 -59.03 25.36
CA LEU A 399 113.29 -59.47 26.77
C LEU A 399 112.92 -60.96 26.91
N SER A 400 111.93 -61.45 26.16
CA SER A 400 111.52 -62.86 26.20
C SER A 400 112.58 -63.81 25.65
N MET A 401 113.30 -63.40 24.59
CA MET A 401 114.46 -64.14 24.11
C MET A 401 115.55 -64.24 25.19
N GLN A 402 115.85 -63.13 25.87
CA GLN A 402 116.81 -63.11 27.00
C GLN A 402 116.37 -64.06 28.13
N GLU A 403 115.09 -64.09 28.51
CA GLU A 403 114.58 -65.05 29.51
C GLU A 403 114.69 -66.52 29.03
N GLY A 404 114.43 -66.78 27.75
CA GLY A 404 114.55 -68.11 27.16
C GLY A 404 115.99 -68.61 27.16
N GLU A 405 116.95 -67.75 26.80
CA GLU A 405 118.39 -68.01 26.92
C GLU A 405 118.78 -68.28 28.38
N TYR A 406 118.28 -67.47 29.32
CA TYR A 406 118.50 -67.67 30.76
C TYR A 406 117.97 -69.03 31.26
N ARG A 407 116.77 -69.46 30.85
CA ARG A 407 116.22 -70.79 31.22
C ARG A 407 117.01 -71.96 30.63
N LYS A 408 117.54 -71.83 29.41
CA LYS A 408 118.43 -72.85 28.82
C LYS A 408 119.75 -72.96 29.60
N LEU A 409 120.31 -71.83 30.02
CA LEU A 409 121.46 -71.78 30.93
C LEU A 409 121.17 -72.43 32.29
N GLN A 410 119.94 -72.35 32.80
CA GLN A 410 119.54 -73.03 34.05
C GLN A 410 119.40 -74.55 33.92
N LYS A 411 118.92 -75.09 32.78
CA LYS A 411 118.72 -76.54 32.59
C LYS A 411 119.99 -77.33 32.29
N THR A 412 121.05 -76.64 31.89
CA THR A 412 122.36 -77.24 31.59
C THR A 412 123.28 -77.28 32.81
N LYS A 413 122.85 -76.65 33.91
CA LYS A 413 123.43 -76.75 35.26
C LYS A 413 122.62 -77.75 36.06
#